data_AF-A0AAV4LCX2-F1
#
_entry.id   AF-A0AAV4LCX2-F1
#
_cell.length_a   1.000
_cell.length_b   1.000
_cell.length_c   1.000
_cell.angle_alpha   90.00
_cell.angle_beta   90.00
_cell.angle_gamma   90.00
#
_symmetry.space_group_name_H-M   'P 1'
#
loop_
_entity.id
_entity.type
_entity.pdbx_description
1 polymer ?
#
loop_
_entity_poly.entity_id
_entity_poly.type
_entity_poly.pdbx_seq_one_letter_code
_entity_poly.pdbx_strand_id
1 'polypeptide(L)'
;MKKKKWSTTIVGLSLITVMAGTTGSAWAAGTNVPGGSHGKTFSLAVPLNSLLLPSSSVQIQVKTFDQQVKQDTLNHIRQMIQQNDMPGRIERELGIRLTQPVHLYVASDLNAYRDTLKRLQFPQDEIEAIAEKSNGVTAENDIVIVLSRNPGDGLLANVLQHELTHVALNQYGVSKEMPSWINEGIAWRLGLQAEASGRSQLLTDNETKELRYSVLDALAKNQWIPLISDPMDTITEKVSYNVEIQDYFAVDSLIRRYGEASFHKYLSYVKNGEKDPFLHAFGENEEAFEKRFIKDMNRFMKRTDKGVRIKFRVEANFSGYFALMGKGQSYWTRYRLPAGTYTAIIDPSGRITGLPQGERVPAPGTPDPDVVFIGIKPLHDRLSGKTIQNGGFAIESAYGDYFLLNAWTTYTDGSTDYPLTDHHLGITLLEIDTLS
;
A
#
# COMPACT_ATOMS: atom_id res chain seq x y z
N MET A 1 -1.74 -16.10 43.04
CA MET A 1 -1.59 -15.84 41.60
C MET A 1 -0.17 -15.39 41.33
N LYS A 2 0.63 -16.15 40.57
CA LYS A 2 1.99 -15.73 40.17
C LYS A 2 1.84 -14.65 39.10
N LYS A 3 2.32 -13.43 39.36
CA LYS A 3 2.39 -12.36 38.36
C LYS A 3 3.35 -12.80 37.25
N LYS A 4 2.85 -12.99 36.04
CA LYS A 4 3.66 -13.22 34.84
C LYS A 4 4.40 -11.91 34.59
N LYS A 5 5.72 -11.89 34.77
CA LYS A 5 6.57 -10.74 34.46
C LYS A 5 6.74 -10.76 32.94
N TRP A 6 6.04 -9.90 32.23
CA TRP A 6 6.23 -9.71 30.80
C TRP A 6 7.58 -9.04 30.59
N SER A 7 8.50 -9.65 29.84
CA SER A 7 9.52 -8.88 29.13
C SER A 7 8.86 -8.46 27.81
N THR A 8 8.05 -7.41 27.85
CA THR A 8 7.44 -6.83 26.65
C THR A 8 8.56 -6.22 25.82
N THR A 9 9.10 -7.01 24.90
CA THR A 9 9.72 -6.45 23.71
C THR A 9 8.56 -6.29 22.74
N ILE A 10 8.11 -5.06 22.51
CA ILE A 10 7.25 -4.77 21.38
C ILE A 10 8.09 -5.02 20.13
N VAL A 11 7.61 -5.88 19.24
CA VAL A 11 8.25 -6.17 17.97
C VAL A 11 7.17 -6.04 16.92
N GLY A 12 7.17 -4.92 16.19
CA GLY A 12 6.11 -4.56 15.25
C GLY A 12 5.24 -3.40 15.74
N LEU A 13 5.35 -2.24 15.07
CA LEU A 13 4.49 -1.06 15.27
C LEU A 13 4.02 -0.59 13.90
N SER A 14 3.04 -1.26 13.29
CA SER A 14 2.65 -0.96 11.91
C SER A 14 2.18 0.48 11.73
N LEU A 15 3.00 1.29 11.07
CA LEU A 15 2.76 2.69 10.74
C LEU A 15 2.18 2.81 9.33
N ILE A 16 1.02 2.19 9.04
CA ILE A 16 0.37 2.42 7.75
C ILE A 16 -0.29 3.80 7.74
N THR A 17 0.51 4.81 7.46
CA THR A 17 -0.01 6.13 7.11
C THR A 17 -0.71 5.98 5.77
N VAL A 18 -2.03 6.16 5.75
CA VAL A 18 -2.69 6.54 4.50
C VAL A 18 -2.03 7.84 4.10
N MET A 19 -1.16 7.80 3.09
CA MET A 19 -0.74 9.03 2.44
C MET A 19 -2.00 9.61 1.82
N ALA A 20 -2.68 10.48 2.58
CA ALA A 20 -3.50 11.50 2.01
C ALA A 20 -2.53 12.28 1.13
N GLY A 21 -2.51 11.94 -0.17
CA GLY A 21 -1.66 12.60 -1.15
C GLY A 21 -1.72 14.08 -0.85
N THR A 22 -0.57 14.67 -0.53
CA THR A 22 -0.48 16.10 -0.28
C THR A 22 -1.04 16.76 -1.51
N THR A 23 -2.26 17.29 -1.39
CA THR A 23 -2.98 17.91 -2.50
C THR A 23 -2.16 19.11 -2.95
N GLY A 24 -1.31 18.92 -3.96
CA GLY A 24 -0.83 19.99 -4.80
C GLY A 24 -2.05 20.62 -5.48
N SER A 25 -2.29 21.88 -5.14
CA SER A 25 -3.20 22.79 -5.84
C SER A 25 -4.71 22.49 -5.75
N ALA A 26 -5.29 22.76 -4.58
CA ALA A 26 -6.73 22.98 -4.46
C ALA A 26 -7.16 24.24 -5.23
N TRP A 27 -7.81 24.05 -6.38
CA TRP A 27 -8.74 25.02 -6.96
C TRP A 27 -10.18 24.51 -6.77
N ALA A 28 -10.87 24.99 -5.74
CA ALA A 28 -12.33 25.23 -5.71
C ALA A 28 -12.78 25.66 -4.30
N ALA A 29 -13.61 26.70 -4.25
CA ALA A 29 -14.12 27.32 -3.04
C ALA A 29 -15.47 26.70 -2.58
N GLY A 30 -15.68 26.64 -1.25
CA GLY A 30 -16.97 26.99 -0.62
C GLY A 30 -18.03 25.90 -0.32
N THR A 31 -18.06 25.50 0.96
CA THR A 31 -19.20 25.25 1.89
C THR A 31 -20.16 24.03 1.81
N ASN A 32 -20.12 23.30 2.93
CA ASN A 32 -21.14 22.64 3.79
C ASN A 32 -22.11 21.55 3.29
N VAL A 33 -22.10 20.44 4.07
CA VAL A 33 -22.83 19.16 3.99
C VAL A 33 -24.20 19.23 4.71
N PRO A 34 -25.22 18.42 4.33
CA PRO A 34 -25.53 17.15 5.04
C PRO A 34 -25.89 16.00 4.05
N GLY A 35 -25.44 14.75 4.21
CA GLY A 35 -25.97 13.72 5.13
C GLY A 35 -27.05 12.85 4.46
N GLY A 36 -26.78 11.58 4.14
CA GLY A 36 -27.79 10.64 3.60
C GLY A 36 -27.28 9.22 3.33
N SER A 37 -28.10 8.23 3.70
CA SER A 37 -27.73 6.82 3.97
C SER A 37 -28.18 5.78 2.94
N HIS A 38 -27.44 4.66 2.89
CA HIS A 38 -27.82 3.25 2.64
C HIS A 38 -28.37 2.77 1.28
N GLY A 39 -27.71 1.73 0.75
CA GLY A 39 -28.27 0.76 -0.20
C GLY A 39 -27.50 -0.57 -0.14
N LYS A 40 -28.21 -1.67 0.13
CA LYS A 40 -27.71 -3.04 0.35
C LYS A 40 -27.39 -3.76 -0.96
N THR A 41 -26.33 -4.57 -0.99
CA THR A 41 -26.06 -5.54 -2.06
C THR A 41 -26.37 -6.97 -1.61
N PHE A 42 -27.04 -7.72 -2.48
CA PHE A 42 -27.32 -9.15 -2.35
C PHE A 42 -26.09 -9.95 -2.82
N SER A 43 -25.71 -10.98 -2.06
CA SER A 43 -24.68 -11.95 -2.46
C SER A 43 -25.31 -13.33 -2.59
N LEU A 44 -25.14 -13.96 -3.76
CA LEU A 44 -25.54 -15.34 -4.05
C LEU A 44 -24.33 -16.24 -3.79
N ALA A 45 -24.42 -17.05 -2.74
CA ALA A 45 -23.43 -18.08 -2.41
C ALA A 45 -23.63 -19.32 -3.30
N VAL A 46 -22.53 -19.83 -3.88
CA VAL A 46 -22.45 -21.18 -4.44
C VAL A 46 -21.53 -22.00 -3.53
N PRO A 47 -21.93 -23.18 -3.05
CA PRO A 47 -21.08 -24.00 -2.19
C PRO A 47 -20.16 -24.86 -3.05
N LEU A 48 -18.84 -24.75 -2.82
CA LEU A 48 -17.87 -25.73 -3.29
C LEU A 48 -17.48 -26.61 -2.11
N ASN A 49 -17.86 -27.87 -2.19
CA ASN A 49 -17.47 -28.90 -1.23
C ASN A 49 -16.35 -29.77 -1.81
N SER A 50 -15.40 -30.06 -0.92
CA SER A 50 -14.50 -31.23 -0.87
C SER A 50 -13.22 -31.24 -1.73
N LEU A 51 -12.06 -31.10 -1.06
CA LEU A 51 -11.08 -32.17 -0.80
C LEU A 51 -9.68 -31.57 -0.52
N LEU A 52 -9.32 -31.30 0.74
CA LEU A 52 -7.93 -31.21 1.18
C LEU A 52 -7.81 -31.70 2.63
N LEU A 53 -6.83 -32.59 2.86
CA LEU A 53 -6.47 -33.17 4.16
C LEU A 53 -6.12 -32.08 5.20
N PRO A 54 -6.35 -32.32 6.50
CA PRO A 54 -6.12 -31.30 7.51
C PRO A 54 -4.61 -31.08 7.67
N SER A 55 -4.11 -29.93 7.22
CA SER A 55 -2.95 -29.34 7.89
C SER A 55 -3.34 -29.18 9.36
N SER A 56 -2.41 -29.38 10.28
CA SER A 56 -2.59 -28.98 11.68
C SER A 56 -2.87 -27.49 11.69
N SER A 57 -4.15 -27.11 11.59
CA SER A 57 -4.56 -25.74 11.29
C SER A 57 -4.21 -24.91 12.52
N VAL A 58 -3.17 -24.11 12.41
CA VAL A 58 -2.85 -23.10 13.40
C VAL A 58 -4.12 -22.31 13.65
N GLN A 59 -4.56 -22.30 14.91
CA GLN A 59 -5.80 -21.66 15.28
C GLN A 59 -5.57 -20.15 15.45
N ILE A 60 -6.00 -19.36 14.47
CA ILE A 60 -6.09 -17.91 14.60
C ILE A 60 -7.46 -17.57 15.22
N GLN A 61 -7.43 -17.07 16.45
CA GLN A 61 -8.62 -16.71 17.22
C GLN A 61 -8.90 -15.21 17.12
N VAL A 62 -9.88 -14.85 16.30
CA VAL A 62 -10.34 -13.45 16.15
C VAL A 62 -11.40 -13.15 17.22
N LYS A 63 -11.15 -12.15 18.06
CA LYS A 63 -11.99 -11.74 19.21
C LYS A 63 -11.99 -10.22 19.38
N THR A 64 -12.85 -9.74 20.26
CA THR A 64 -12.97 -8.31 20.62
C THR A 64 -13.25 -8.19 22.11
N PHE A 65 -12.77 -7.11 22.74
CA PHE A 65 -13.25 -6.66 24.05
C PHE A 65 -14.25 -5.51 23.94
N ASP A 66 -14.45 -5.02 22.72
CA ASP A 66 -15.26 -3.87 22.37
C ASP A 66 -16.62 -4.32 21.82
N GLN A 67 -17.68 -3.86 22.47
CA GLN A 67 -19.07 -4.21 22.15
C GLN A 67 -19.55 -3.60 20.83
N GLN A 68 -18.84 -2.60 20.28
CA GLN A 68 -19.16 -2.00 18.99
C GLN A 68 -18.74 -2.87 17.81
N VAL A 69 -17.78 -3.78 18.00
CA VAL A 69 -17.34 -4.73 16.98
C VAL A 69 -18.36 -5.88 16.87
N LYS A 70 -19.12 -5.88 15.78
CA LYS A 70 -20.16 -6.88 15.51
C LYS A 70 -19.56 -8.23 15.12
N GLN A 71 -20.32 -9.31 15.35
CA GLN A 71 -19.91 -10.67 14.96
C GLN A 71 -19.64 -10.80 13.46
N ASP A 72 -20.41 -10.11 12.61
CA ASP A 72 -20.20 -10.11 11.16
C ASP A 72 -18.83 -9.55 10.78
N THR A 73 -18.36 -8.51 11.47
CA THR A 73 -17.02 -7.95 11.29
C THR A 73 -15.94 -8.96 11.68
N LEU A 74 -16.12 -9.68 12.80
CA LEU A 74 -15.17 -10.74 13.19
C LEU A 74 -15.18 -11.90 12.19
N ASN A 75 -16.34 -12.27 11.64
CA ASN A 75 -16.47 -13.30 10.61
C ASN A 75 -15.79 -12.87 9.30
N HIS A 76 -15.99 -11.62 8.88
CA HIS A 76 -15.34 -11.03 7.71
C HIS A 76 -13.81 -11.09 7.82
N ILE A 77 -13.25 -10.69 8.97
CA ILE A 77 -11.80 -10.77 9.21
C ILE A 77 -11.30 -12.22 9.13
N ARG A 78 -12.03 -13.19 9.71
CA ARG A 78 -11.66 -14.61 9.59
C ARG A 78 -11.68 -15.07 8.12
N GLN A 79 -12.69 -14.69 7.36
CA GLN A 79 -12.79 -14.99 5.94
C GLN A 79 -11.65 -14.37 5.16
N MET A 80 -11.29 -13.12 5.43
CA MET A 80 -10.16 -12.43 4.79
C MET A 80 -8.83 -13.14 5.05
N ILE A 81 -8.56 -13.55 6.29
CA ILE A 81 -7.35 -14.33 6.65
C ILE A 81 -7.29 -15.64 5.87
N GLN A 82 -8.44 -16.33 5.73
CA GLN A 82 -8.55 -17.60 5.00
C GLN A 82 -8.43 -17.43 3.49
N GLN A 83 -9.14 -16.46 2.90
CA GLN A 83 -9.17 -16.20 1.45
C GLN A 83 -7.80 -15.74 0.92
N ASN A 84 -7.06 -14.99 1.74
CA ASN A 84 -5.69 -14.56 1.40
C ASN A 84 -4.62 -15.59 1.75
N ASP A 85 -5.01 -16.72 2.37
CA ASP A 85 -4.10 -17.77 2.85
C ASP A 85 -2.91 -17.18 3.62
N MET A 86 -3.19 -16.26 4.56
CA MET A 86 -2.13 -15.46 5.20
C MET A 86 -1.06 -16.33 5.92
N PRO A 87 -1.43 -17.40 6.67
CA PRO A 87 -0.44 -18.33 7.22
C PRO A 87 0.36 -19.07 6.14
N GLY A 88 -0.29 -19.54 5.08
CA GLY A 88 0.37 -20.24 3.99
C GLY A 88 1.31 -19.34 3.19
N ARG A 89 1.00 -18.05 3.07
CA ARG A 89 1.90 -17.04 2.49
C ARG A 89 3.19 -16.90 3.30
N ILE A 90 3.09 -16.76 4.62
CA ILE A 90 4.26 -16.70 5.50
C ILE A 90 5.12 -17.96 5.32
N GLU A 91 4.48 -19.14 5.30
CA GLU A 91 5.20 -20.40 5.11
C GLU A 91 5.90 -20.47 3.75
N ARG A 92 5.24 -20.09 2.66
CA ARG A 92 5.82 -20.12 1.31
C ARG A 92 6.98 -19.13 1.17
N GLU A 93 6.78 -17.90 1.63
CA GLU A 93 7.72 -16.80 1.37
C GLU A 93 8.92 -16.83 2.34
N LEU A 94 8.73 -17.30 3.58
CA LEU A 94 9.77 -17.28 4.62
C LEU A 94 10.26 -18.67 5.05
N GLY A 95 9.55 -19.75 4.67
CA GLY A 95 9.80 -21.08 5.21
C GLY A 95 9.43 -21.22 6.70
N ILE A 96 8.68 -20.27 7.25
CA ILE A 96 8.31 -20.22 8.67
C ILE A 96 6.85 -20.60 8.83
N ARG A 97 6.58 -21.55 9.73
CA ARG A 97 5.22 -21.92 10.13
C ARG A 97 4.88 -21.29 11.46
N LEU A 98 3.64 -20.83 11.58
CA LEU A 98 3.04 -20.63 12.90
C LEU A 98 2.93 -21.99 13.59
N THR A 99 3.33 -22.06 14.85
CA THR A 99 3.36 -23.29 15.66
C THR A 99 2.50 -23.18 16.92
N GLN A 100 2.10 -21.96 17.29
CA GLN A 100 1.26 -21.68 18.46
C GLN A 100 -0.01 -20.93 18.04
N PRO A 101 -1.10 -21.04 18.82
CA PRO A 101 -2.31 -20.26 18.58
C PRO A 101 -2.02 -18.76 18.53
N VAL A 102 -2.65 -18.06 17.59
CA VAL A 102 -2.56 -16.61 17.44
C VAL A 102 -3.87 -15.99 17.92
N HIS A 103 -3.79 -14.90 18.67
CA HIS A 103 -4.96 -14.19 19.19
C HIS A 103 -5.04 -12.81 18.55
N LEU A 104 -6.04 -12.61 17.69
CA LEU A 104 -6.30 -11.32 17.05
C LEU A 104 -7.43 -10.60 17.80
N TYR A 105 -7.12 -9.44 18.39
CA TYR A 105 -8.07 -8.56 19.06
C TYR A 105 -8.42 -7.39 18.15
N VAL A 106 -9.70 -7.16 17.95
CA VAL A 106 -10.22 -6.13 17.06
C VAL A 106 -10.87 -5.04 17.89
N ALA A 107 -10.48 -3.78 17.69
CA ALA A 107 -11.10 -2.60 18.28
C ALA A 107 -11.81 -1.76 17.21
N SER A 108 -12.98 -1.18 17.50
CA SER A 108 -13.69 -0.34 16.53
C SER A 108 -13.00 0.98 16.27
N ASP A 109 -12.46 1.59 17.34
CA ASP A 109 -11.87 2.92 17.34
C ASP A 109 -10.65 3.02 18.26
N LEU A 110 -10.03 4.21 18.32
CA LEU A 110 -8.83 4.47 19.11
C LEU A 110 -9.03 4.33 20.63
N ASN A 111 -10.22 4.58 21.16
CA ASN A 111 -10.48 4.42 22.60
C ASN A 111 -10.57 2.94 22.94
N ALA A 112 -11.31 2.17 22.14
CA ALA A 112 -11.36 0.72 22.25
C ALA A 112 -9.99 0.07 22.05
N TYR A 113 -9.15 0.63 21.17
CA TYR A 113 -7.77 0.18 20.95
C TYR A 113 -6.92 0.35 22.21
N ARG A 114 -6.88 1.57 22.78
CA ARG A 114 -6.18 1.84 24.06
C ARG A 114 -6.66 0.92 25.18
N ASP A 115 -7.97 0.73 25.31
CA ASP A 115 -8.52 -0.13 26.37
C ASP A 115 -8.21 -1.60 26.16
N THR A 116 -8.12 -2.05 24.91
CA THR A 116 -7.66 -3.40 24.57
C THR A 116 -6.19 -3.58 24.97
N LEU A 117 -5.31 -2.63 24.62
CA LEU A 117 -3.90 -2.65 25.02
C LEU A 117 -3.73 -2.71 26.55
N LYS A 118 -4.51 -1.91 27.30
CA LYS A 118 -4.52 -1.95 28.77
C LYS A 118 -4.93 -3.32 29.32
N ARG A 119 -5.98 -3.93 28.75
CA ARG A 119 -6.46 -5.26 29.16
C ARG A 119 -5.44 -6.36 28.90
N LEU A 120 -4.65 -6.21 27.83
CA LEU A 120 -3.54 -7.10 27.49
C LEU A 120 -2.25 -6.79 28.24
N GLN A 121 -2.27 -5.79 29.14
CA GLN A 121 -1.14 -5.43 30.01
C GLN A 121 0.09 -4.93 29.25
N PHE A 122 -0.10 -4.25 28.12
CA PHE A 122 0.97 -3.47 27.49
C PHE A 122 1.52 -2.42 28.47
N PRO A 123 2.81 -2.04 28.37
CA PRO A 123 3.40 -1.02 29.24
C PRO A 123 2.62 0.30 29.15
N GLN A 124 2.20 0.82 30.31
CA GLN A 124 1.26 1.93 30.36
C GLN A 124 1.82 3.22 29.72
N ASP A 125 3.13 3.40 29.79
CA ASP A 125 3.89 4.49 29.18
C ASP A 125 4.01 4.38 27.65
N GLU A 126 3.77 3.20 27.07
CA GLU A 126 3.84 2.97 25.62
C GLU A 126 2.47 3.02 24.94
N ILE A 127 1.38 2.72 25.67
CA ILE A 127 0.02 2.60 25.11
C ILE A 127 -0.40 3.81 24.28
N GLU A 128 -0.11 5.02 24.75
CA GLU A 128 -0.51 6.23 24.02
C GLU A 128 0.27 6.39 22.71
N ALA A 129 1.59 6.19 22.75
CA ALA A 129 2.43 6.24 21.57
C ALA A 129 2.00 5.19 20.52
N ILE A 130 1.70 3.97 20.96
CA ILE A 130 1.18 2.90 20.09
C ILE A 130 -0.17 3.32 19.49
N ALA A 131 -1.10 3.80 20.31
CA ALA A 131 -2.44 4.17 19.85
C ALA A 131 -2.44 5.36 18.89
N GLU A 132 -1.51 6.30 19.05
CA GLU A 132 -1.37 7.47 18.18
C GLU A 132 -0.68 7.11 16.86
N LYS A 133 0.31 6.22 16.88
CA LYS A 133 1.19 6.00 15.73
C LYS A 133 0.88 4.75 14.91
N SER A 134 0.21 3.75 15.48
CA SER A 134 0.03 2.46 14.80
C SER A 134 -1.39 2.17 14.32
N ASN A 135 -1.49 1.32 13.30
CA ASN A 135 -2.75 0.74 12.83
C ASN A 135 -2.99 -0.67 13.40
N GLY A 136 -1.94 -1.28 13.93
CA GLY A 136 -1.93 -2.53 14.67
C GLY A 136 -0.64 -2.66 15.46
N VAL A 137 -0.60 -3.63 16.37
CA VAL A 137 0.60 -3.98 17.12
C VAL A 137 0.61 -5.46 17.41
N THR A 138 1.81 -6.04 17.41
CA THR A 138 2.05 -7.42 17.80
C THR A 138 2.86 -7.49 19.09
N ALA A 139 2.41 -8.35 20.01
CA ALA A 139 3.16 -8.76 21.18
C ALA A 139 3.11 -10.28 21.32
N GLU A 140 4.24 -10.94 21.09
CA GLU A 140 4.36 -12.40 21.11
C GLU A 140 3.37 -13.06 20.11
N ASN A 141 2.25 -13.61 20.61
CA ASN A 141 1.19 -14.26 19.83
C ASN A 141 -0.12 -13.45 19.77
N ASP A 142 -0.15 -12.29 20.43
CA ASP A 142 -1.31 -11.41 20.48
C ASP A 142 -1.13 -10.29 19.44
N ILE A 143 -2.14 -10.10 18.59
CA ILE A 143 -2.22 -9.00 17.62
C ILE A 143 -3.39 -8.11 18.04
N VAL A 144 -3.22 -6.81 18.05
CA VAL A 144 -4.31 -5.86 18.26
C VAL A 144 -4.42 -4.93 17.05
N ILE A 145 -5.61 -4.77 16.48
CA ILE A 145 -5.86 -3.86 15.35
C ILE A 145 -6.99 -2.86 15.66
N VAL A 146 -6.96 -1.70 15.00
CA VAL A 146 -8.01 -0.68 15.09
C VAL A 146 -8.71 -0.46 13.75
N LEU A 147 -10.01 -0.74 13.68
CA LEU A 147 -10.77 -0.69 12.42
C LEU A 147 -10.92 0.73 11.88
N SER A 148 -11.03 1.75 12.75
CA SER A 148 -11.19 3.15 12.31
C SER A 148 -10.00 3.68 11.50
N ARG A 149 -8.83 3.02 11.54
CA ARG A 149 -7.66 3.36 10.71
C ARG A 149 -7.53 2.50 9.46
N ASN A 150 -8.38 1.48 9.31
CA ASN A 150 -8.32 0.50 8.23
C ASN A 150 -9.68 0.42 7.51
N PRO A 151 -10.14 1.50 6.85
CA PRO A 151 -11.51 1.61 6.34
C PRO A 151 -11.85 0.71 5.14
N GLY A 152 -10.88 0.01 4.54
CA GLY A 152 -11.08 -0.84 3.36
C GLY A 152 -10.38 -2.19 3.48
N ASP A 153 -10.88 -3.16 2.72
CA ASP A 153 -10.43 -4.56 2.80
C ASP A 153 -8.96 -4.74 2.40
N GLY A 154 -8.45 -3.98 1.42
CA GLY A 154 -7.05 -4.04 1.01
C GLY A 154 -6.09 -3.62 2.13
N LEU A 155 -6.34 -2.45 2.71
CA LEU A 155 -5.54 -1.92 3.83
C LEU A 155 -5.68 -2.81 5.08
N LEU A 156 -6.87 -3.31 5.38
CA LEU A 156 -7.07 -4.25 6.48
C LEU A 156 -6.30 -5.57 6.24
N ALA A 157 -6.29 -6.09 5.01
CA ALA A 157 -5.50 -7.26 4.65
C ALA A 157 -3.99 -7.00 4.80
N ASN A 158 -3.52 -5.80 4.46
CA ASN A 158 -2.15 -5.36 4.69
C ASN A 158 -1.77 -5.48 6.16
N VAL A 159 -2.48 -4.77 7.05
CA VAL A 159 -2.19 -4.76 8.50
C VAL A 159 -2.28 -6.16 9.08
N LEU A 160 -3.32 -6.93 8.74
CA LEU A 160 -3.47 -8.30 9.24
C LEU A 160 -2.30 -9.19 8.87
N GLN A 161 -1.84 -9.13 7.62
CA GLN A 161 -0.71 -9.92 7.15
C GLN A 161 0.62 -9.41 7.73
N HIS A 162 0.80 -8.09 7.86
CA HIS A 162 1.96 -7.47 8.48
C HIS A 162 2.11 -7.95 9.93
N GLU A 163 1.07 -7.80 10.75
CA GLU A 163 1.10 -8.22 12.16
C GLU A 163 1.22 -9.75 12.33
N LEU A 164 0.57 -10.53 11.47
CA LEU A 164 0.72 -11.99 11.52
C LEU A 164 2.15 -12.44 11.18
N THR A 165 2.86 -11.66 10.37
CA THR A 165 4.27 -11.91 10.05
C THR A 165 5.13 -11.71 11.28
N HIS A 166 4.91 -10.64 12.06
CA HIS A 166 5.58 -10.41 13.35
C HIS A 166 5.35 -11.58 14.32
N VAL A 167 4.12 -12.10 14.41
CA VAL A 167 3.84 -13.28 15.23
C VAL A 167 4.65 -14.50 14.76
N ALA A 168 4.74 -14.74 13.45
CA ALA A 168 5.52 -15.85 12.92
C ALA A 168 7.02 -15.72 13.24
N LEU A 169 7.58 -14.51 13.12
CA LEU A 169 8.98 -14.23 13.47
C LEU A 169 9.24 -14.39 14.98
N ASN A 170 8.29 -13.98 15.83
CA ASN A 170 8.32 -14.21 17.28
C ASN A 170 8.33 -15.70 17.60
N GLN A 171 7.38 -16.47 17.04
CA GLN A 171 7.28 -17.91 17.27
C GLN A 171 8.49 -18.68 16.72
N TYR A 172 9.11 -18.18 15.64
CA TYR A 172 10.32 -18.77 15.07
C TYR A 172 11.58 -18.47 15.89
N GLY A 173 11.54 -17.45 16.77
CA GLY A 173 12.61 -17.08 17.68
C GLY A 173 13.68 -16.16 17.09
N VAL A 174 13.36 -15.46 16.00
CA VAL A 174 14.32 -14.60 15.27
C VAL A 174 14.03 -13.11 15.41
N SER A 175 12.82 -12.75 15.84
CA SER A 175 12.33 -11.36 15.85
C SER A 175 13.24 -10.37 16.58
N LYS A 176 13.84 -10.81 17.71
CA LYS A 176 14.73 -9.98 18.55
C LYS A 176 16.21 -10.03 18.14
N GLU A 177 16.57 -11.02 17.31
CA GLU A 177 17.96 -11.28 16.92
C GLU A 177 18.31 -10.65 15.56
N MET A 178 17.29 -10.31 14.76
CA MET A 178 17.47 -9.62 13.49
C MET A 178 17.40 -8.09 13.64
N PRO A 179 18.04 -7.33 12.74
CA PRO A 179 17.86 -5.89 12.63
C PRO A 179 16.39 -5.51 12.38
N SER A 180 15.95 -4.39 12.97
CA SER A 180 14.56 -3.90 12.86
C SER A 180 14.13 -3.72 11.41
N TRP A 181 15.01 -3.20 10.55
CA TRP A 181 14.69 -2.98 9.14
C TRP A 181 14.40 -4.27 8.37
N ILE A 182 15.01 -5.40 8.76
CA ILE A 182 14.67 -6.69 8.15
C ILE A 182 13.32 -7.17 8.66
N ASN A 183 13.06 -7.02 9.96
CA ASN A 183 11.80 -7.43 10.59
C ASN A 183 10.60 -6.69 9.96
N GLU A 184 10.63 -5.36 9.97
CA GLU A 184 9.57 -4.53 9.39
C GLU A 184 9.52 -4.65 7.87
N GLY A 185 10.68 -4.72 7.19
CA GLY A 185 10.71 -4.87 5.74
C GLY A 185 10.08 -6.18 5.24
N ILE A 186 10.23 -7.29 5.98
CA ILE A 186 9.51 -8.54 5.67
C ILE A 186 8.01 -8.37 5.92
N ALA A 187 7.62 -7.79 7.05
CA ALA A 187 6.23 -7.60 7.41
C ALA A 187 5.49 -6.72 6.38
N TRP A 188 6.11 -5.63 5.92
CA TRP A 188 5.60 -4.80 4.83
C TRP A 188 5.56 -5.52 3.49
N ARG A 189 6.60 -6.29 3.15
CA ARG A 189 6.60 -7.07 1.90
C ARG A 189 5.39 -7.99 1.85
N LEU A 190 5.12 -8.76 2.91
CA LEU A 190 3.97 -9.66 2.95
C LEU A 190 2.66 -8.88 3.06
N GLY A 191 2.61 -7.79 3.83
CA GLY A 191 1.47 -6.89 3.93
C GLY A 191 1.00 -6.37 2.57
N LEU A 192 1.91 -5.80 1.77
CA LEU A 192 1.61 -5.30 0.42
C LEU A 192 1.16 -6.41 -0.53
N GLN A 193 1.70 -7.64 -0.41
CA GLN A 193 1.22 -8.78 -1.19
C GLN A 193 -0.21 -9.19 -0.82
N ALA A 194 -0.59 -9.10 0.46
CA ALA A 194 -1.96 -9.36 0.90
C ALA A 194 -2.91 -8.25 0.44
N GLU A 195 -2.49 -6.98 0.51
CA GLU A 195 -3.26 -5.86 -0.02
C GLU A 195 -3.52 -5.96 -1.53
N ALA A 196 -2.51 -6.40 -2.28
CA ALA A 196 -2.62 -6.60 -3.73
C ALA A 196 -3.59 -7.73 -4.11
N SER A 197 -3.97 -8.61 -3.19
CA SER A 197 -4.83 -9.75 -3.47
C SER A 197 -6.26 -9.28 -3.76
N GLY A 198 -6.61 -9.24 -5.05
CA GLY A 198 -7.91 -8.75 -5.54
C GLY A 198 -7.87 -7.35 -6.16
N ARG A 199 -6.71 -6.68 -6.17
CA ARG A 199 -6.48 -5.44 -6.93
C ARG A 199 -5.96 -5.76 -8.32
N SER A 200 -6.11 -4.82 -9.26
CA SER A 200 -5.49 -4.95 -10.56
C SER A 200 -3.98 -4.75 -10.45
N GLN A 201 -3.21 -5.41 -11.32
CA GLN A 201 -1.76 -5.28 -11.35
C GLN A 201 -1.32 -3.82 -11.49
N LEU A 202 -2.03 -3.01 -12.28
CA LEU A 202 -1.75 -1.59 -12.42
C LEU A 202 -1.80 -0.88 -11.07
N LEU A 203 -2.85 -1.09 -10.27
CA LEU A 203 -2.98 -0.43 -8.97
C LEU A 203 -1.94 -0.92 -7.95
N THR A 204 -1.51 -2.18 -8.04
CA THR A 204 -0.43 -2.72 -7.20
C THR A 204 0.93 -2.13 -7.57
N ASP A 205 1.24 -2.08 -8.87
CA ASP A 205 2.49 -1.47 -9.36
C ASP A 205 2.51 0.02 -9.06
N ASN A 206 1.36 0.68 -9.17
CA ASN A 206 1.17 2.08 -8.87
C ASN A 206 1.55 2.43 -7.44
N GLU A 207 0.94 1.74 -6.48
CA GLU A 207 1.20 1.93 -5.06
C GLU A 207 2.68 1.69 -4.74
N THR A 208 3.29 0.65 -5.31
CA THR A 208 4.72 0.41 -5.13
C THR A 208 5.59 1.57 -5.64
N LYS A 209 5.19 2.24 -6.73
CA LYS A 209 5.90 3.43 -7.24
C LYS A 209 5.69 4.65 -6.35
N GLU A 210 4.46 4.87 -5.86
CA GLU A 210 4.13 5.96 -4.93
C GLU A 210 4.89 5.82 -3.60
N LEU A 211 4.93 4.62 -3.03
CA LEU A 211 5.71 4.32 -1.83
C LEU A 211 7.22 4.56 -2.07
N ARG A 212 7.73 4.22 -3.27
CA ARG A 212 9.13 4.52 -3.63
C ARG A 212 9.36 6.03 -3.68
N TYR A 213 8.42 6.78 -4.25
CA TYR A 213 8.52 8.24 -4.33
C TYR A 213 8.70 8.87 -2.95
N SER A 214 7.94 8.45 -1.92
CA SER A 214 8.13 9.00 -0.57
C SER A 214 9.52 8.73 0.02
N VAL A 215 10.10 7.57 -0.26
CA VAL A 215 11.46 7.23 0.20
C VAL A 215 12.52 8.04 -0.56
N LEU A 216 12.35 8.21 -1.88
CA LEU A 216 13.26 9.02 -2.70
C LEU A 216 13.19 10.50 -2.32
N ASP A 217 12.01 11.01 -1.99
CA ASP A 217 11.80 12.38 -1.52
C ASP A 217 12.44 12.62 -0.15
N ALA A 218 12.31 11.67 0.78
CA ALA A 218 13.02 11.71 2.05
C ALA A 218 14.55 11.74 1.85
N LEU A 219 15.07 10.89 0.94
CA LEU A 219 16.49 10.90 0.59
C LEU A 219 16.92 12.26 -0.01
N ALA A 220 16.13 12.82 -0.92
CA ALA A 220 16.40 14.12 -1.55
C ALA A 220 16.43 15.28 -0.54
N LYS A 221 15.61 15.19 0.51
CA LYS A 221 15.52 16.18 1.59
C LYS A 221 16.53 15.96 2.72
N ASN A 222 17.46 15.00 2.58
CA ASN A 222 18.39 14.57 3.62
C ASN A 222 17.70 14.11 4.92
N GLN A 223 16.54 13.48 4.78
CA GLN A 223 15.76 12.88 5.89
C GLN A 223 15.90 11.35 5.93
N TRP A 224 16.86 10.79 5.18
CA TRP A 224 17.16 9.37 5.18
C TRP A 224 17.64 8.90 6.54
N ILE A 225 17.06 7.83 7.07
CA ILE A 225 17.51 7.19 8.31
C ILE A 225 18.37 5.98 7.93
N PRO A 226 19.57 5.82 8.50
CA PRO A 226 20.38 4.64 8.24
C PRO A 226 19.66 3.33 8.60
N LEU A 227 19.82 2.28 7.80
CA LEU A 227 19.23 0.96 8.09
C LEU A 227 19.75 0.40 9.41
N ILE A 228 21.03 0.66 9.70
CA ILE A 228 21.70 0.27 10.95
C ILE A 228 21.57 1.42 11.96
N SER A 229 20.33 1.76 12.35
CA SER A 229 20.01 2.76 13.38
C SER A 229 19.33 2.11 14.59
N ASP A 230 19.28 2.82 15.72
CA ASP A 230 18.52 2.37 16.88
C ASP A 230 17.02 2.40 16.53
N PRO A 231 16.24 1.33 16.79
CA PRO A 231 14.79 1.34 16.58
C PRO A 231 14.08 2.53 17.23
N MET A 232 14.59 3.06 18.34
CA MET A 232 14.02 4.25 18.98
C MET A 232 14.21 5.52 18.17
N ASP A 233 15.28 5.63 17.37
CA ASP A 233 15.49 6.76 16.47
C ASP A 233 14.41 6.75 15.36
N THR A 234 14.04 5.57 14.86
CA THR A 234 12.97 5.45 13.84
C THR A 234 11.57 5.86 14.33
N ILE A 235 11.26 5.68 15.62
CA ILE A 235 9.96 6.00 16.22
C ILE A 235 9.89 7.45 16.73
N THR A 236 11.03 8.03 17.10
CA THR A 236 11.10 9.34 17.76
C THR A 236 11.56 10.48 16.84
N GLU A 237 12.22 10.16 15.73
CA GLU A 237 12.61 11.17 14.75
C GLU A 237 11.41 11.74 14.00
N LYS A 238 11.41 13.05 13.81
CA LYS A 238 10.43 13.81 13.02
C LYS A 238 10.66 13.61 11.52
N VAL A 239 10.83 12.36 11.07
CA VAL A 239 10.89 12.08 9.65
C VAL A 239 9.50 12.26 9.05
N SER A 240 9.44 12.85 7.86
CA SER A 240 8.17 13.20 7.21
C SER A 240 7.57 12.04 6.40
N TYR A 241 8.18 10.86 6.48
CA TYR A 241 7.80 9.66 5.73
C TYR A 241 7.81 8.44 6.65
N ASN A 242 7.19 7.35 6.20
CA ASN A 242 7.23 6.08 6.91
C ASN A 242 8.54 5.32 6.59
N VAL A 243 9.41 5.18 7.60
CA VAL A 243 10.68 4.42 7.52
C VAL A 243 10.46 2.97 7.11
N GLU A 244 9.35 2.34 7.51
CA GLU A 244 9.13 0.93 7.21
C GLU A 244 8.95 0.67 5.70
N ILE A 245 8.61 1.72 4.92
CA ILE A 245 8.62 1.66 3.45
C ILE A 245 10.07 1.57 2.92
N GLN A 246 11.02 2.28 3.53
CA GLN A 246 12.44 2.15 3.21
C GLN A 246 12.92 0.73 3.49
N ASP A 247 12.52 0.17 4.64
CA ASP A 247 12.83 -1.18 5.06
C ASP A 247 12.30 -2.23 4.08
N TYR A 248 11.06 -2.06 3.61
CA TYR A 248 10.49 -2.86 2.52
C TYR A 248 11.36 -2.85 1.27
N PHE A 249 11.77 -1.67 0.78
CA PHE A 249 12.62 -1.59 -0.42
C PHE A 249 14.01 -2.18 -0.19
N ALA A 250 14.56 -2.09 1.03
CA ALA A 250 15.81 -2.71 1.39
C ALA A 250 15.70 -4.25 1.33
N VAL A 251 14.67 -4.84 1.97
CA VAL A 251 14.42 -6.28 1.91
C VAL A 251 14.12 -6.75 0.48
N ASP A 252 13.32 -6.01 -0.28
CA ASP A 252 13.04 -6.34 -1.68
C ASP A 252 14.32 -6.29 -2.55
N SER A 253 15.18 -5.30 -2.36
CA SER A 253 16.49 -5.21 -3.02
C SER A 253 17.40 -6.40 -2.66
N LEU A 254 17.42 -6.79 -1.40
CA LEU A 254 18.19 -7.94 -0.90
C LEU A 254 17.72 -9.24 -1.55
N ILE A 255 16.41 -9.50 -1.53
CA ILE A 255 15.82 -10.72 -2.12
C ILE A 255 16.00 -10.74 -3.64
N ARG A 256 15.78 -9.63 -4.36
CA ARG A 256 16.00 -9.56 -5.81
C ARG A 256 17.44 -9.86 -6.20
N ARG A 257 18.41 -9.44 -5.38
CA ARG A 257 19.84 -9.60 -5.66
C ARG A 257 20.35 -11.00 -5.33
N TYR A 258 19.97 -11.55 -4.19
CA TYR A 258 20.54 -12.79 -3.66
C TYR A 258 19.61 -14.00 -3.77
N GLY A 259 18.34 -13.79 -4.10
CA GLY A 259 17.30 -14.80 -4.18
C GLY A 259 16.74 -15.21 -2.82
N GLU A 260 15.52 -15.75 -2.83
CA GLU A 260 14.81 -16.23 -1.64
C GLU A 260 15.60 -17.30 -0.88
N ALA A 261 16.32 -18.18 -1.57
CA ALA A 261 17.12 -19.21 -0.94
C ALA A 261 18.22 -18.65 -0.02
N SER A 262 18.84 -17.52 -0.39
CA SER A 262 19.83 -16.84 0.46
C SER A 262 19.15 -16.17 1.65
N PHE A 263 17.95 -15.64 1.44
CA PHE A 263 17.15 -15.05 2.50
C PHE A 263 16.69 -16.10 3.55
N HIS A 264 16.27 -17.28 3.13
CA HIS A 264 15.95 -18.39 4.05
C HIS A 264 17.17 -18.86 4.83
N LYS A 265 18.36 -18.89 4.19
CA LYS A 265 19.61 -19.16 4.90
C LYS A 265 19.88 -18.12 5.98
N TYR A 266 19.70 -16.83 5.66
CA TYR A 266 19.83 -15.76 6.65
C TYR A 266 18.93 -15.99 7.87
N LEU A 267 17.64 -16.25 7.67
CA LEU A 267 16.70 -16.53 8.78
C LEU A 267 17.13 -17.76 9.59
N SER A 268 17.67 -18.80 8.94
CA SER A 268 18.21 -19.97 9.65
C SER A 268 19.48 -19.65 10.44
N TYR A 269 20.38 -18.84 9.90
CA TYR A 269 21.62 -18.45 10.57
C TYR A 269 21.34 -17.58 11.80
N VAL A 270 20.41 -16.62 11.69
CA VAL A 270 19.92 -15.83 12.83
C VAL A 270 19.33 -16.74 13.91
N LYS A 271 18.43 -17.66 13.52
CA LYS A 271 17.81 -18.60 14.48
C LYS A 271 18.83 -19.47 15.22
N ASN A 272 19.90 -19.86 14.54
CA ASN A 272 20.93 -20.73 15.10
C ASN A 272 22.00 -19.95 15.89
N GLY A 273 21.86 -18.62 16.04
CA GLY A 273 22.83 -17.78 16.74
C GLY A 273 24.19 -17.73 16.06
N GLU A 274 24.20 -17.85 14.72
CA GLU A 274 25.44 -17.79 13.96
C GLU A 274 26.09 -16.42 14.06
N LYS A 275 27.42 -16.38 14.10
CA LYS A 275 28.16 -15.12 14.07
C LYS A 275 28.08 -14.54 12.66
N ASP A 276 27.73 -13.26 12.55
CA ASP A 276 27.63 -12.52 11.29
C ASP A 276 26.69 -13.19 10.25
N PRO A 277 25.43 -13.49 10.63
CA PRO A 277 24.51 -14.28 9.80
C PRO A 277 24.23 -13.61 8.44
N PHE A 278 24.24 -12.28 8.40
CA PHE A 278 24.07 -11.50 7.17
C PHE A 278 25.23 -11.74 6.19
N LEU A 279 26.48 -11.70 6.69
CA LEU A 279 27.68 -11.93 5.88
C LEU A 279 27.68 -13.33 5.28
N HIS A 280 27.32 -14.35 6.06
CA HIS A 280 27.33 -15.72 5.59
C HIS A 280 26.20 -16.02 4.59
N ALA A 281 25.06 -15.35 4.72
CA ALA A 281 23.94 -15.53 3.81
C ALA A 281 24.12 -14.79 2.47
N PHE A 282 24.63 -13.56 2.51
CA PHE A 282 24.65 -12.65 1.36
C PHE A 282 26.06 -12.37 0.82
N GLY A 283 27.11 -12.84 1.49
CA GLY A 283 28.50 -12.65 1.06
C GLY A 283 29.00 -11.20 1.23
N GLU A 284 28.28 -10.36 1.98
CA GLU A 284 28.68 -9.01 2.36
C GLU A 284 28.11 -8.64 3.73
N ASN A 285 28.68 -7.66 4.41
CA ASN A 285 28.11 -7.17 5.67
C ASN A 285 27.00 -6.13 5.43
N GLU A 286 26.25 -5.81 6.49
CA GLU A 286 25.11 -4.87 6.42
C GLU A 286 25.53 -3.47 5.98
N GLU A 287 26.69 -2.98 6.44
CA GLU A 287 27.20 -1.65 6.06
C GLU A 287 27.48 -1.55 4.55
N ALA A 288 28.06 -2.61 3.96
CA ALA A 288 28.29 -2.68 2.52
C ALA A 288 26.98 -2.77 1.73
N PHE A 289 26.01 -3.53 2.24
CA PHE A 289 24.66 -3.59 1.68
C PHE A 289 24.00 -2.21 1.68
N GLU A 290 23.99 -1.52 2.81
CA GLU A 290 23.36 -0.20 2.98
C GLU A 290 23.99 0.84 2.04
N LYS A 291 25.33 0.93 2.01
CA LYS A 291 26.02 1.86 1.09
C LYS A 291 25.63 1.62 -0.37
N ARG A 292 25.48 0.36 -0.78
CA ARG A 292 25.01 0.04 -2.12
C ARG A 292 23.54 0.41 -2.30
N PHE A 293 22.68 0.08 -1.34
CA PHE A 293 21.26 0.39 -1.41
C PHE A 293 21.02 1.90 -1.57
N ILE A 294 21.70 2.73 -0.77
CA ILE A 294 21.69 4.20 -0.90
C ILE A 294 22.21 4.63 -2.27
N LYS A 295 23.27 4.01 -2.80
CA LYS A 295 23.78 4.30 -4.15
C LYS A 295 22.77 3.95 -5.24
N ASP A 296 22.00 2.88 -5.07
CA ASP A 296 20.95 2.49 -6.01
C ASP A 296 19.77 3.47 -5.92
N MET A 297 19.32 3.86 -4.71
CA MET A 297 18.31 4.92 -4.52
C MET A 297 18.72 6.26 -5.15
N ASN A 298 19.98 6.67 -4.97
CA ASN A 298 20.54 7.85 -5.64
C ASN A 298 20.56 7.71 -7.17
N ARG A 299 20.67 6.49 -7.71
CA ARG A 299 20.56 6.25 -9.16
C ARG A 299 19.13 6.41 -9.64
N PHE A 300 18.14 5.94 -8.86
CA PHE A 300 16.72 6.17 -9.16
C PHE A 300 16.40 7.67 -9.20
N MET A 301 16.84 8.45 -8.21
CA MET A 301 16.63 9.91 -8.18
C MET A 301 17.19 10.64 -9.41
N LYS A 302 18.26 10.12 -10.01
CA LYS A 302 18.96 10.73 -11.16
C LYS A 302 18.45 10.22 -12.51
N ARG A 303 17.40 9.40 -12.53
CA ARG A 303 16.79 8.95 -13.79
C ARG A 303 16.25 10.15 -14.54
N THR A 304 16.65 10.26 -15.80
CA THR A 304 16.07 11.25 -16.70
C THR A 304 14.68 10.80 -17.08
N ASP A 305 13.72 11.71 -17.04
CA ASP A 305 12.42 11.49 -17.67
C ASP A 305 12.59 11.14 -19.15
N LYS A 306 12.09 9.97 -19.54
CA LYS A 306 12.08 9.46 -20.92
C LYS A 306 10.70 9.52 -21.56
N GLY A 307 9.69 9.97 -20.82
CA GLY A 307 8.29 9.90 -21.20
C GLY A 307 7.59 8.65 -20.67
N VAL A 308 6.31 8.57 -20.95
CA VAL A 308 5.41 7.50 -20.48
C VAL A 308 4.67 6.85 -21.63
N ARG A 309 4.53 5.53 -21.54
CA ARG A 309 3.60 4.72 -22.32
C ARG A 309 2.37 4.44 -21.45
N ILE A 310 1.19 4.79 -21.96
CA ILE A 310 -0.09 4.54 -21.31
C ILE A 310 -0.89 3.61 -22.21
N LYS A 311 -1.20 2.42 -21.72
CA LYS A 311 -2.10 1.48 -22.38
C LYS A 311 -3.46 1.54 -21.71
N PHE A 312 -4.51 1.70 -22.49
CA PHE A 312 -5.87 1.83 -21.96
C PHE A 312 -6.89 1.18 -22.88
N ARG A 313 -8.06 0.89 -22.34
CA ARG A 313 -9.23 0.37 -23.05
C ARG A 313 -10.35 1.39 -23.01
N VAL A 314 -10.95 1.63 -24.17
CA VAL A 314 -12.23 2.32 -24.32
C VAL A 314 -13.32 1.26 -24.33
N GLU A 315 -14.21 1.30 -23.34
CA GLU A 315 -15.27 0.30 -23.19
C GLU A 315 -16.35 0.42 -24.26
N ALA A 316 -17.03 -0.68 -24.57
CA ALA A 316 -18.04 -0.74 -25.63
C ALA A 316 -19.23 0.20 -25.41
N ASN A 317 -19.54 0.53 -24.16
CA ASN A 317 -20.62 1.43 -23.76
C ASN A 317 -20.17 2.89 -23.62
N PHE A 318 -18.88 3.20 -23.80
CA PHE A 318 -18.41 4.58 -23.69
C PHE A 318 -18.92 5.42 -24.87
N SER A 319 -19.53 6.56 -24.53
CA SER A 319 -19.97 7.57 -25.50
C SER A 319 -19.55 8.94 -24.99
N GLY A 320 -18.55 9.55 -25.64
CA GLY A 320 -17.88 10.71 -25.06
C GLY A 320 -16.68 11.19 -25.86
N TYR A 321 -15.94 12.10 -25.23
CA TYR A 321 -14.63 12.52 -25.67
C TYR A 321 -13.57 11.99 -24.72
N PHE A 322 -12.48 11.49 -25.31
CA PHE A 322 -11.24 11.17 -24.62
C PHE A 322 -10.23 12.27 -24.96
N ALA A 323 -9.47 12.74 -23.98
CA ALA A 323 -8.46 13.77 -24.17
C ALA A 323 -7.20 13.43 -23.41
N LEU A 324 -6.05 13.86 -23.94
CA LEU A 324 -4.76 13.74 -23.26
C LEU A 324 -4.10 15.11 -23.19
N MET A 325 -3.49 15.40 -22.06
CA MET A 325 -2.63 16.57 -21.87
C MET A 325 -1.30 16.07 -21.31
N GLY A 326 -0.24 16.25 -22.10
CA GLY A 326 1.11 15.98 -21.62
C GLY A 326 1.54 16.99 -20.55
N LYS A 327 2.60 16.65 -19.81
CA LYS A 327 3.16 17.52 -18.77
C LYS A 327 3.56 18.89 -19.34
N GLY A 328 3.32 19.93 -18.55
CA GLY A 328 3.64 21.32 -18.88
C GLY A 328 2.87 21.88 -20.09
N GLN A 329 1.90 21.15 -20.65
CA GLN A 329 1.13 21.61 -21.80
C GLN A 329 -0.10 22.44 -21.37
N SER A 330 -0.43 23.46 -22.17
CA SER A 330 -1.61 24.32 -21.98
C SER A 330 -2.77 23.97 -22.92
N TYR A 331 -2.75 22.77 -23.50
CA TYR A 331 -3.78 22.31 -24.44
C TYR A 331 -4.02 20.81 -24.27
N TRP A 332 -5.28 20.44 -24.39
CA TRP A 332 -5.72 19.07 -24.56
C TRP A 332 -5.57 18.65 -26.02
N THR A 333 -5.19 17.40 -26.26
CA THR A 333 -5.42 16.74 -27.53
C THR A 333 -6.64 15.84 -27.38
N ARG A 334 -7.72 16.19 -28.06
CA ARG A 334 -9.03 15.54 -27.97
C ARG A 334 -9.22 14.52 -29.09
N TYR A 335 -9.80 13.38 -28.73
CA TYR A 335 -10.03 12.24 -29.61
C TYR A 335 -11.47 11.75 -29.51
N ARG A 336 -11.94 11.17 -30.62
CA ARG A 336 -13.13 10.29 -30.65
C ARG A 336 -12.63 8.89 -30.99
N LEU A 337 -12.46 8.08 -29.97
CA LEU A 337 -11.94 6.73 -30.10
C LEU A 337 -13.12 5.74 -30.08
N PRO A 338 -13.26 4.82 -31.05
CA PRO A 338 -14.19 3.71 -30.90
C PRO A 338 -13.74 2.79 -29.76
N ALA A 339 -14.64 1.89 -29.34
CA ALA A 339 -14.29 0.86 -28.37
C ALA A 339 -13.09 0.03 -28.84
N GLY A 340 -12.14 -0.24 -27.95
CA GLY A 340 -10.88 -0.88 -28.30
C GLY A 340 -9.78 -0.66 -27.29
N THR A 341 -8.62 -1.27 -27.53
CA THR A 341 -7.41 -1.05 -26.72
C THR A 341 -6.44 -0.15 -27.49
N TYR A 342 -5.89 0.83 -26.79
CA TYR A 342 -5.02 1.85 -27.35
C TYR A 342 -3.74 1.98 -26.53
N THR A 343 -2.72 2.54 -27.17
CA THR A 343 -1.46 2.88 -26.51
C THR A 343 -1.09 4.29 -26.91
N ALA A 344 -1.01 5.18 -25.92
CA ALA A 344 -0.48 6.52 -26.08
C ALA A 344 0.97 6.54 -25.58
N ILE A 345 1.82 7.28 -26.28
CA ILE A 345 3.18 7.58 -25.84
C ILE A 345 3.28 9.09 -25.69
N ILE A 346 3.73 9.54 -24.53
CA ILE A 346 3.93 10.95 -24.21
C ILE A 346 5.42 11.14 -23.89
N ASP A 347 6.13 11.86 -24.74
CA ASP A 347 7.56 12.11 -24.54
C ASP A 347 7.81 13.18 -23.45
N PRO A 348 9.06 13.42 -23.01
CA PRO A 348 9.37 14.41 -21.97
C PRO A 348 8.96 15.84 -22.32
N SER A 349 8.76 16.15 -23.61
CA SER A 349 8.27 17.46 -24.05
C SER A 349 6.75 17.60 -23.98
N GLY A 350 6.04 16.55 -23.58
CA GLY A 350 4.58 16.47 -23.53
C GLY A 350 3.94 16.14 -24.88
N ARG A 351 4.72 15.78 -25.91
CA ARG A 351 4.18 15.44 -27.23
C ARG A 351 3.59 14.03 -27.21
N ILE A 352 2.39 13.91 -27.79
CA ILE A 352 1.62 12.67 -27.81
C ILE A 352 1.78 11.96 -29.16
N THR A 353 2.02 10.65 -29.13
CA THR A 353 2.07 9.74 -30.29
C THR A 353 1.35 8.42 -29.98
N GLY A 354 1.17 7.55 -30.97
CA GLY A 354 0.50 6.24 -30.81
C GLY A 354 -1.03 6.27 -30.94
N LEU A 355 -1.65 7.45 -30.99
CA LEU A 355 -3.07 7.65 -31.25
C LEU A 355 -3.31 8.30 -32.64
N PRO A 356 -4.53 8.20 -33.21
CA PRO A 356 -4.92 8.96 -34.40
C PRO A 356 -4.74 10.46 -34.20
N GLN A 357 -4.72 11.24 -35.28
CA GLN A 357 -4.62 12.70 -35.18
C GLN A 357 -5.80 13.26 -34.36
N GLY A 358 -5.49 13.91 -33.23
CA GLY A 358 -6.47 14.55 -32.37
C GLY A 358 -6.60 16.06 -32.62
N GLU A 359 -7.67 16.64 -32.09
CA GLU A 359 -7.94 18.07 -32.13
C GLU A 359 -7.31 18.77 -30.93
N ARG A 360 -6.55 19.85 -31.15
CA ARG A 360 -5.96 20.63 -30.05
C ARG A 360 -6.99 21.63 -29.52
N VAL A 361 -7.24 21.60 -28.22
CA VAL A 361 -8.19 22.48 -27.52
C VAL A 361 -7.48 23.13 -26.34
N PRO A 362 -7.58 24.45 -26.12
CA PRO A 362 -6.98 25.10 -24.96
C PRO A 362 -7.42 24.45 -23.65
N ALA A 363 -6.49 24.25 -22.72
CA ALA A 363 -6.77 23.78 -21.38
C ALA A 363 -7.01 24.98 -20.45
N PRO A 364 -8.01 24.92 -19.55
CA PRO A 364 -8.13 25.90 -18.48
C PRO A 364 -7.04 25.69 -17.42
N GLY A 365 -6.56 26.78 -16.82
CA GLY A 365 -5.62 26.74 -15.70
C GLY A 365 -4.13 26.79 -16.09
N THR A 366 -3.28 26.70 -15.07
CA THR A 366 -1.82 26.67 -15.22
C THR A 366 -1.37 25.24 -15.55
N PRO A 367 -0.52 25.04 -16.57
CA PRO A 367 0.04 23.72 -16.86
C PRO A 367 0.82 23.16 -15.67
N ASP A 368 0.59 21.89 -15.35
CA ASP A 368 1.36 21.18 -14.33
C ASP A 368 2.60 20.55 -14.97
N PRO A 369 3.83 20.88 -14.53
CA PRO A 369 5.06 20.37 -15.13
C PRO A 369 5.31 18.88 -14.87
N ASP A 370 4.62 18.29 -13.89
CA ASP A 370 4.88 16.94 -13.40
C ASP A 370 3.69 15.99 -13.62
N VAL A 371 2.54 16.47 -14.08
CA VAL A 371 1.34 15.64 -14.26
C VAL A 371 0.91 15.51 -15.73
N VAL A 372 0.72 14.25 -16.15
CA VAL A 372 -0.02 13.91 -17.36
C VAL A 372 -1.49 13.73 -17.00
N PHE A 373 -2.38 14.31 -17.78
CA PHE A 373 -3.81 14.14 -17.58
C PHE A 373 -4.48 13.37 -18.72
N ILE A 374 -5.39 12.47 -18.33
CA ILE A 374 -6.35 11.81 -19.20
C ILE A 374 -7.71 12.41 -18.90
N GLY A 375 -8.23 13.27 -19.78
CA GLY A 375 -9.54 13.90 -19.64
C GLY A 375 -10.64 13.06 -20.30
N ILE A 376 -11.76 12.89 -19.59
CA ILE A 376 -12.93 12.14 -20.04
C ILE A 376 -14.15 13.03 -19.91
N LYS A 377 -14.88 13.20 -21.01
CA LYS A 377 -16.17 13.89 -21.02
C LYS A 377 -17.23 12.97 -21.61
N PRO A 378 -18.04 12.29 -20.79
CA PRO A 378 -19.15 11.49 -21.28
C PRO A 378 -20.23 12.39 -21.91
N LEU A 379 -20.95 11.88 -22.91
CA LEU A 379 -22.06 12.59 -23.55
C LEU A 379 -23.34 12.53 -22.70
N HIS A 380 -23.57 11.41 -22.01
CA HIS A 380 -24.75 11.19 -21.18
C HIS A 380 -24.41 10.31 -19.98
N ASP A 381 -23.96 10.88 -18.86
CA ASP A 381 -23.75 10.07 -17.66
C ASP A 381 -24.16 10.78 -16.37
N ARG A 382 -24.81 10.00 -15.51
CA ARG A 382 -25.01 10.29 -14.09
C ARG A 382 -24.24 9.26 -13.29
N LEU A 383 -23.46 9.72 -12.33
CA LEU A 383 -22.79 8.86 -11.34
C LEU A 383 -23.40 9.18 -9.98
N SER A 384 -23.87 8.15 -9.27
CA SER A 384 -24.52 8.31 -7.96
C SER A 384 -25.67 9.35 -7.95
N GLY A 385 -26.41 9.44 -9.06
CA GLY A 385 -27.54 10.39 -9.22
C GLY A 385 -27.14 11.83 -9.58
N LYS A 386 -25.85 12.17 -9.57
CA LYS A 386 -25.33 13.48 -9.96
C LYS A 386 -24.94 13.51 -11.44
N THR A 387 -25.14 14.65 -12.10
CA THR A 387 -24.72 14.85 -13.48
C THR A 387 -23.23 15.14 -13.54
N ILE A 388 -22.51 14.38 -14.37
CA ILE A 388 -21.06 14.51 -14.53
C ILE A 388 -20.76 15.68 -15.47
N GLN A 389 -19.89 16.60 -15.06
CA GLN A 389 -19.39 17.67 -15.91
C GLN A 389 -18.17 17.21 -16.72
N ASN A 390 -17.21 16.56 -16.04
CA ASN A 390 -16.02 15.94 -16.61
C ASN A 390 -15.40 14.99 -15.58
N GLY A 391 -14.45 14.16 -16.01
CA GLY A 391 -13.62 13.35 -15.13
C GLY A 391 -12.35 12.90 -15.83
N GLY A 392 -11.61 11.97 -15.24
CA GLY A 392 -10.35 11.53 -15.84
C GLY A 392 -9.40 10.81 -14.89
N PHE A 393 -8.12 10.76 -15.28
CA PHE A 393 -7.00 10.21 -14.51
C PHE A 393 -5.80 11.18 -14.52
N ALA A 394 -5.19 11.38 -13.36
CA ALA A 394 -3.97 12.16 -13.19
C ALA A 394 -2.80 11.19 -12.98
N ILE A 395 -1.75 11.33 -13.79
CA ILE A 395 -0.56 10.49 -13.74
C ILE A 395 0.63 11.38 -13.43
N GLU A 396 1.16 11.27 -12.23
CA GLU A 396 2.30 12.04 -11.75
C GLU A 396 3.61 11.44 -12.26
N SER A 397 4.58 12.32 -12.51
CA SER A 397 5.93 12.00 -12.90
C SER A 397 6.89 12.51 -11.84
N ALA A 398 7.62 11.59 -11.19
CA ALA A 398 8.66 11.95 -10.24
C ALA A 398 9.88 11.05 -10.39
N TYR A 399 11.07 11.64 -10.29
CA TYR A 399 12.35 10.92 -10.42
C TYR A 399 12.43 10.04 -11.68
N GLY A 400 11.85 10.52 -12.78
CA GLY A 400 11.81 9.81 -14.06
C GLY A 400 10.89 8.60 -14.11
N ASP A 401 10.09 8.32 -13.08
CA ASP A 401 9.04 7.29 -13.09
C ASP A 401 7.64 7.92 -13.14
N TYR A 402 6.65 7.15 -13.64
CA TYR A 402 5.26 7.56 -13.74
C TYR A 402 4.32 6.63 -12.98
N PHE A 403 3.38 7.24 -12.25
CA PHE A 403 2.36 6.53 -11.47
C PHE A 403 1.03 7.31 -11.49
N LEU A 404 -0.08 6.59 -11.51
CA LEU A 404 -1.43 7.09 -11.31
C LEU A 404 -1.55 7.72 -9.91
N LEU A 405 -1.81 9.02 -9.84
CA LEU A 405 -2.15 9.69 -8.59
C LEU A 405 -3.57 9.31 -8.16
N ASN A 406 -4.54 9.53 -9.04
CA ASN A 406 -5.95 9.24 -8.82
C ASN A 406 -6.77 9.36 -10.12
N ALA A 407 -8.00 8.86 -10.08
CA ALA A 407 -9.04 9.31 -10.98
C ALA A 407 -9.78 10.51 -10.37
N TRP A 408 -10.48 11.30 -11.17
CA TRP A 408 -11.36 12.36 -10.67
C TRP A 408 -12.70 12.39 -11.42
N THR A 409 -13.77 12.76 -10.71
CA THR A 409 -15.07 13.13 -11.32
C THR A 409 -15.51 14.46 -10.79
N THR A 410 -15.66 15.46 -11.66
CA THR A 410 -16.30 16.74 -11.33
C THR A 410 -17.75 16.73 -11.79
N TYR A 411 -18.65 17.09 -10.89
CA TYR A 411 -20.09 17.16 -11.13
C TYR A 411 -20.54 18.57 -11.48
N THR A 412 -21.72 18.71 -12.06
CA THR A 412 -22.30 20.01 -12.42
C THR A 412 -22.64 20.90 -11.23
N ASP A 413 -22.69 20.35 -10.01
CA ASP A 413 -22.85 21.11 -8.75
C ASP A 413 -21.52 21.69 -8.23
N GLY A 414 -20.40 21.44 -8.95
CA GLY A 414 -19.06 21.90 -8.59
C GLY A 414 -18.29 20.97 -7.65
N SER A 415 -18.92 19.94 -7.09
CA SER A 415 -18.23 18.94 -6.27
C SER A 415 -17.32 18.05 -7.13
N THR A 416 -16.24 17.54 -6.52
CA THR A 416 -15.30 16.61 -7.19
C THR A 416 -14.96 15.44 -6.27
N ASP A 417 -15.04 14.22 -6.81
CA ASP A 417 -14.58 12.99 -6.16
C ASP A 417 -13.23 12.56 -6.73
N TYR A 418 -12.39 11.93 -5.90
CA TYR A 418 -11.04 11.49 -6.28
C TYR A 418 -10.80 10.00 -5.96
N PRO A 419 -11.47 9.06 -6.65
CA PRO A 419 -11.29 7.65 -6.37
C PRO A 419 -9.93 7.14 -6.86
N LEU A 420 -9.29 6.26 -6.09
CA LEU A 420 -8.17 5.46 -6.57
C LEU A 420 -8.72 4.24 -7.33
N THR A 421 -8.73 4.32 -8.66
CA THR A 421 -9.23 3.26 -9.54
C THR A 421 -8.52 3.32 -10.89
N ASP A 422 -8.38 2.16 -11.53
CA ASP A 422 -7.92 2.03 -12.91
C ASP A 422 -9.08 2.05 -13.91
N HIS A 423 -10.34 2.03 -13.44
CA HIS A 423 -11.53 2.06 -14.28
C HIS A 423 -12.39 3.28 -13.96
N HIS A 424 -12.56 4.17 -14.94
CA HIS A 424 -13.28 5.41 -14.74
C HIS A 424 -14.01 5.87 -16.00
N LEU A 425 -15.31 6.15 -15.85
CA LEU A 425 -16.16 6.74 -16.91
C LEU A 425 -16.03 6.06 -18.29
N GLY A 426 -16.02 4.72 -18.31
CA GLY A 426 -15.92 3.93 -19.53
C GLY A 426 -14.52 3.81 -20.13
N ILE A 427 -13.49 4.22 -19.39
CA ILE A 427 -12.08 4.03 -19.74
C ILE A 427 -11.40 3.17 -18.66
N THR A 428 -10.65 2.15 -19.07
CA THR A 428 -9.86 1.30 -18.17
C THR A 428 -8.37 1.46 -18.48
N LEU A 429 -7.56 1.91 -17.53
CA LEU A 429 -6.11 1.90 -17.63
C LEU A 429 -5.62 0.45 -17.47
N LEU A 430 -4.74 0.04 -18.37
CA LEU A 430 -4.18 -1.32 -18.38
C LEU A 430 -2.71 -1.32 -17.99
N GLU A 431 -1.97 -0.26 -18.34
CA GLU A 431 -0.52 -0.16 -18.13
C GLU A 431 -0.09 1.32 -18.07
N ILE A 432 0.85 1.65 -17.17
CA ILE A 432 1.54 2.94 -17.12
C ILE A 432 3.03 2.65 -16.95
N ASP A 433 3.77 2.78 -18.04
CA ASP A 433 5.17 2.38 -18.13
C ASP A 433 6.06 3.57 -18.49
N THR A 434 7.10 3.78 -17.68
CA THR A 434 8.20 4.68 -18.03
C THR A 434 8.90 4.13 -19.27
N LEU A 435 9.21 5.00 -20.25
CA LEU A 435 9.97 4.60 -21.43
C LEU A 435 11.42 4.26 -21.06
N SER A 436 11.96 3.18 -21.64
CA SER A 436 13.33 2.68 -21.41
C SER A 436 14.38 3.38 -22.25
#